data_AF-A0A346XYP5-F1
#
_entry.id   AF-A0A346XYP5-F1
#
_cell.length_a   1.000
_cell.length_b   1.000
_cell.length_c   1.000
_cell.angle_alpha   90.00
_cell.angle_beta   90.00
_cell.angle_gamma   90.00
#
_symmetry.space_group_name_H-M   'P 1'
#
loop_
_entity.id
_entity.type
_entity.pdbx_description
1 polymer ?
#
loop_
_entity_poly.entity_id
_entity_poly.type
_entity_poly.pdbx_seq_one_letter_code
_entity_poly.pdbx_strand_id
1 'polypeptide(L)'
;MEVLQPVWDEQPATRSRARWRLVALVLLGALAVAAAGVLPGLAVAGPDTRNTLVVYVAAPPGSDFDALTADAALHEAELAIGWIEQQTGLRFRRGPGFAEIVEVTGNAGSWLGDPDDAYLRIHEAVTARVGPTVFPLVLADVTTDHERAPRRTCGIGGPDGIVLLLGNCAGDDLRRSAVWPSTASWTIAHELLHGLGAARDCAPHSTGDGHVDDDPWDILSADRPASAIGRAVTLDVGRDDYFGHGIPGCPDIADSPLWVD
;
A
#
# COMPACT_ATOMS: atom_id res chain seq x y z
N MET A 1 -26.59 18.44 21.37
CA MET A 1 -25.73 17.24 21.19
C MET A 1 -24.95 17.52 19.92
N GLU A 2 -23.76 18.08 20.11
CA GLU A 2 -22.93 18.67 19.06
C GLU A 2 -22.13 17.52 18.42
N VAL A 3 -22.42 17.25 17.15
CA VAL A 3 -21.71 16.22 16.39
C VAL A 3 -20.37 16.82 15.99
N LEU A 4 -19.31 16.44 16.71
CA LEU A 4 -17.94 16.75 16.33
C LEU A 4 -17.66 16.10 14.97
N GLN A 5 -17.58 16.92 13.94
CA GLN A 5 -17.12 16.51 12.61
C GLN A 5 -15.61 16.25 12.72
N PRO A 6 -15.08 15.09 12.28
CA PRO A 6 -13.65 14.93 12.12
C PRO A 6 -13.18 15.86 10.99
N VAL A 7 -12.34 16.83 11.36
CA VAL A 7 -11.66 17.75 10.44
C VAL A 7 -10.51 16.98 9.80
N TRP A 8 -10.59 16.75 8.49
CA TRP A 8 -9.52 16.18 7.68
C TRP A 8 -8.89 17.35 6.91
N ASP A 9 -7.88 18.00 7.51
CA ASP A 9 -7.12 19.04 6.84
C ASP A 9 -5.84 18.46 6.20
N GLU A 10 -5.58 18.91 4.98
CA GLU A 10 -4.43 18.68 4.10
C GLU A 10 -3.08 18.76 4.85
N GLN A 11 -2.10 17.91 4.49
CA GLN A 11 -0.73 18.00 5.01
C GLN A 11 0.12 18.65 3.91
N PRO A 12 0.78 19.78 4.20
CA PRO A 12 1.79 20.30 3.31
C PRO A 12 3.07 19.46 3.39
N ALA A 13 3.58 19.06 2.22
CA ALA A 13 4.86 18.41 2.05
C ALA A 13 6.01 19.16 2.77
N THR A 14 6.74 18.46 3.64
CA THR A 14 7.98 18.99 4.20
C THR A 14 9.08 18.99 3.13
N ARG A 15 9.24 20.15 2.48
CA ARG A 15 10.40 20.43 1.65
C ARG A 15 11.66 20.49 2.51
N SER A 16 12.62 19.61 2.27
CA SER A 16 14.04 19.93 2.55
C SER A 16 14.86 19.89 1.25
N ARG A 17 14.92 21.04 0.57
CA ARG A 17 15.92 21.32 -0.47
C ARG A 17 17.00 22.22 0.12
N ALA A 18 18.20 21.69 0.33
CA ALA A 18 19.48 22.42 0.34
C ALA A 18 20.62 21.37 0.42
N ARG A 19 21.63 21.26 -0.45
CA ARG A 19 22.27 22.21 -1.37
C ARG A 19 22.97 21.45 -2.51
N TRP A 20 22.79 21.92 -3.74
CA TRP A 20 23.72 21.71 -4.85
C TRP A 20 24.77 22.83 -4.86
N ARG A 21 26.07 22.49 -4.96
CA ARG A 21 27.08 23.21 -5.78
C ARG A 21 28.29 22.30 -6.09
N LEU A 22 28.37 21.91 -7.37
CA LEU A 22 29.53 21.94 -8.28
C LEU A 22 30.92 21.50 -7.79
N VAL A 23 31.47 20.43 -8.38
CA VAL A 23 32.70 20.53 -9.19
C VAL A 23 32.58 19.61 -10.40
N ALA A 24 32.76 20.20 -11.58
CA ALA A 24 32.79 19.52 -12.87
C ALA A 24 34.20 19.03 -13.21
N LEU A 25 34.25 17.87 -13.86
CA LEU A 25 35.19 17.44 -14.92
C LEU A 25 36.70 17.34 -14.62
N VAL A 26 37.18 16.09 -14.55
CA VAL A 26 38.42 15.70 -15.25
C VAL A 26 38.11 14.47 -16.13
N LEU A 27 37.81 14.80 -17.38
CA LEU A 27 38.30 14.16 -18.61
C LEU A 27 38.31 12.62 -18.71
N LEU A 28 37.35 12.11 -19.52
CA LEU A 28 37.61 11.36 -20.75
C LEU A 28 39.03 10.78 -20.89
N GLY A 29 39.17 9.49 -20.60
CA GLY A 29 40.45 8.81 -20.79
C GLY A 29 40.44 7.32 -20.47
N ALA A 30 39.42 6.56 -20.87
CA ALA A 30 39.55 5.13 -21.23
C ALA A 30 38.17 4.56 -21.60
N LEU A 31 37.81 4.71 -22.88
CA LEU A 31 36.88 3.78 -23.50
C LEU A 31 37.60 2.43 -23.66
N ALA A 32 36.88 1.35 -23.32
CA ALA A 32 37.09 -0.01 -23.80
C ALA A 32 38.34 -0.78 -23.31
N VAL A 33 38.27 -1.36 -22.10
CA VAL A 33 38.72 -2.74 -21.82
C VAL A 33 37.87 -3.32 -20.67
N ALA A 34 37.24 -4.47 -20.93
CA ALA A 34 36.69 -5.46 -19.97
C ALA A 34 35.53 -4.98 -19.06
N ALA A 35 34.26 -5.32 -19.29
CA ALA A 35 33.67 -6.66 -19.44
C ALA A 35 34.27 -7.67 -18.45
N ALA A 36 33.42 -8.06 -17.48
CA ALA A 36 33.65 -9.04 -16.42
C ALA A 36 34.40 -8.56 -15.16
N GLY A 37 33.62 -8.39 -14.09
CA GLY A 37 34.07 -8.69 -12.73
C GLY A 37 34.35 -7.48 -11.84
N VAL A 38 33.65 -7.47 -10.71
CA VAL A 38 34.02 -6.79 -9.46
C VAL A 38 33.63 -5.30 -9.36
N LEU A 39 32.32 -5.04 -9.28
CA LEU A 39 31.78 -4.07 -8.35
C LEU A 39 30.59 -4.72 -7.62
N PRO A 40 30.76 -5.22 -6.38
CA PRO A 40 29.63 -5.57 -5.54
C PRO A 40 29.06 -4.26 -4.97
N GLY A 41 27.81 -3.93 -5.27
CA GLY A 41 27.11 -2.86 -4.54
C GLY A 41 26.21 -1.91 -5.32
N LEU A 42 26.02 -2.10 -6.64
CA LEU A 42 24.93 -1.45 -7.35
C LEU A 42 24.08 -2.53 -8.02
N ALA A 43 23.32 -3.25 -7.21
CA ALA A 43 22.15 -3.93 -7.71
C ALA A 43 21.16 -2.84 -8.14
N VAL A 44 21.13 -2.55 -9.44
CA VAL A 44 19.91 -2.02 -10.05
C VAL A 44 18.84 -3.04 -9.69
N ALA A 45 17.84 -2.66 -8.90
CA ALA A 45 16.70 -3.53 -8.60
C ALA A 45 16.22 -4.10 -9.94
N GLY A 46 16.25 -5.43 -10.06
CA GLY A 46 15.74 -6.10 -11.25
C GLY A 46 14.27 -5.74 -11.48
N PRO A 47 13.70 -6.05 -12.65
CA PRO A 47 12.25 -5.92 -12.85
C PRO A 47 11.53 -6.57 -11.67
N ASP A 48 10.56 -5.86 -11.10
CA ASP A 48 9.86 -6.25 -9.89
C ASP A 48 9.35 -7.70 -10.06
N THR A 49 9.99 -8.64 -9.38
CA THR A 49 9.73 -10.07 -9.60
C THR A 49 8.43 -10.51 -8.93
N ARG A 50 7.83 -9.62 -8.13
CA ARG A 50 6.60 -9.86 -7.39
C ARG A 50 5.42 -9.88 -8.35
N ASN A 51 4.95 -11.09 -8.65
CA ASN A 51 3.90 -11.32 -9.64
C ASN A 51 2.74 -12.15 -9.08
N THR A 52 2.76 -12.44 -7.78
CA THR A 52 1.81 -13.33 -7.10
C THR A 52 1.34 -12.69 -5.80
N LEU A 53 0.04 -12.41 -5.70
CA LEU A 53 -0.58 -11.85 -4.49
C LEU A 53 -0.85 -12.95 -3.45
N VAL A 54 -0.44 -12.71 -2.20
CA VAL A 54 -0.80 -13.54 -1.04
C VAL A 54 -1.19 -12.65 0.13
N VAL A 55 -2.29 -12.98 0.79
CA VAL A 55 -2.78 -12.30 1.99
C VAL A 55 -2.21 -12.99 3.22
N TYR A 56 -1.60 -12.19 4.08
CA TYR A 56 -1.05 -12.61 5.35
C TYR A 56 -1.80 -11.94 6.49
N VAL A 57 -2.12 -12.69 7.53
CA VAL A 57 -2.64 -12.13 8.77
C VAL A 57 -1.57 -12.21 9.84
N ALA A 58 -1.14 -11.04 10.32
CA ALA A 58 -0.05 -10.87 11.25
C ALA A 58 -0.57 -10.57 12.66
N ALA A 59 -0.43 -11.54 13.56
CA ALA A 59 -0.77 -11.35 14.97
C ALA A 59 0.50 -11.01 15.78
N PRO A 60 0.51 -9.91 16.58
CA PRO A 60 1.59 -9.68 17.53
C PRO A 60 1.63 -10.77 18.60
N PRO A 61 2.81 -11.10 19.15
CA PRO A 61 2.92 -12.09 20.22
C PRO A 61 2.13 -11.68 21.46
N GLY A 62 1.23 -12.55 21.90
CA GLY A 62 0.35 -12.30 23.06
C GLY A 62 -0.89 -11.45 22.76
N SER A 63 -1.17 -11.15 21.49
CA SER A 63 -2.46 -10.60 21.08
C SER A 63 -3.60 -11.63 21.29
N ASP A 64 -4.80 -11.15 21.61
CA ASP A 64 -6.04 -11.95 21.61
C ASP A 64 -6.56 -12.18 20.17
N PHE A 65 -5.65 -12.17 19.19
CA PHE A 65 -5.96 -12.33 17.79
C PHE A 65 -6.36 -13.79 17.50
N ASP A 66 -7.65 -14.08 17.67
CA ASP A 66 -8.22 -15.40 17.47
C ASP A 66 -8.51 -15.68 15.97
N ALA A 67 -8.87 -16.93 15.68
CA ALA A 67 -9.23 -17.36 14.33
C ALA A 67 -10.40 -16.57 13.73
N LEU A 68 -11.33 -16.05 14.55
CA LEU A 68 -12.46 -15.26 14.05
C LEU A 68 -12.03 -13.88 13.57
N THR A 69 -11.08 -13.24 14.26
CA THR A 69 -10.50 -11.98 13.76
C THR A 69 -9.71 -12.22 12.48
N ALA A 70 -8.98 -13.34 12.39
CA ALA A 70 -8.27 -13.71 11.18
C ALA A 70 -9.23 -13.89 9.99
N ASP A 71 -10.30 -14.67 10.17
CA ASP A 71 -11.32 -14.91 9.15
C ASP A 71 -11.99 -13.60 8.71
N ALA A 72 -12.31 -12.72 9.67
CA ALA A 72 -12.88 -11.40 9.37
C ALA A 72 -11.92 -10.52 8.56
N ALA A 73 -10.64 -10.47 8.94
CA ALA A 73 -9.63 -9.70 8.22
C ALA A 73 -9.47 -10.22 6.77
N LEU A 74 -9.41 -11.54 6.60
CA LEU A 74 -9.35 -12.18 5.29
C LEU A 74 -10.58 -11.86 4.44
N HIS A 75 -11.76 -11.86 5.05
CA HIS A 75 -13.00 -11.48 4.36
C HIS A 75 -12.94 -10.05 3.81
N GLU A 76 -12.41 -9.09 4.58
CA GLU A 76 -12.23 -7.71 4.10
C GLU A 76 -11.26 -7.64 2.90
N ALA A 77 -10.18 -8.43 2.92
CA ALA A 77 -9.28 -8.52 1.78
C ALA A 77 -9.97 -9.09 0.54
N GLU A 78 -10.80 -10.12 0.70
CA GLU A 78 -11.58 -10.68 -0.40
C GLU A 78 -12.58 -9.67 -0.98
N LEU A 79 -13.25 -8.88 -0.14
CA LEU A 79 -14.16 -7.82 -0.59
C LEU A 79 -13.40 -6.76 -1.42
N ALA A 80 -12.25 -6.30 -0.93
CA ALA A 80 -11.42 -5.33 -1.61
C ALA A 80 -10.89 -5.84 -2.96
N ILE A 81 -10.34 -7.04 -2.96
CA ILE A 81 -9.81 -7.70 -4.15
C ILE A 81 -10.92 -7.94 -5.16
N GLY A 82 -12.07 -8.46 -4.72
CA GLY A 82 -13.24 -8.67 -5.55
C GLY A 82 -13.77 -7.38 -6.17
N TRP A 83 -13.75 -6.26 -5.42
CA TRP A 83 -14.11 -4.95 -5.94
C TRP A 83 -13.13 -4.50 -7.04
N ILE A 84 -11.81 -4.56 -6.81
CA ILE A 84 -10.83 -4.16 -7.85
C ILE A 84 -10.99 -5.03 -9.11
N GLU A 85 -11.11 -6.35 -8.96
CA GLU A 85 -11.32 -7.26 -10.09
C GLU A 85 -12.63 -6.95 -10.84
N GLN A 86 -13.67 -6.51 -10.14
CA GLN A 86 -14.92 -6.07 -10.76
C GLN A 86 -14.74 -4.75 -11.53
N GLN A 87 -14.05 -3.77 -10.96
CA GLN A 87 -13.84 -2.46 -11.58
C GLN A 87 -12.94 -2.54 -12.81
N THR A 88 -11.91 -3.37 -12.75
CA THR A 88 -10.91 -3.51 -13.83
C THR A 88 -11.30 -4.55 -14.89
N GLY A 89 -12.08 -5.56 -14.51
CA GLY A 89 -12.30 -6.76 -15.33
C GLY A 89 -11.10 -7.72 -15.35
N LEU A 90 -10.04 -7.43 -14.60
CA LEU A 90 -8.83 -8.25 -14.48
C LEU A 90 -8.93 -9.17 -13.26
N ARG A 91 -8.04 -10.17 -13.19
CA ARG A 91 -7.97 -11.11 -12.06
C ARG A 91 -6.57 -11.17 -11.49
N PHE A 92 -6.45 -11.15 -10.16
CA PHE A 92 -5.15 -11.28 -9.51
C PHE A 92 -4.59 -12.69 -9.69
N ARG A 93 -3.29 -12.79 -9.95
CA ARG A 93 -2.51 -14.02 -9.83
C ARG A 93 -2.32 -14.30 -8.34
N ARG A 94 -3.16 -15.21 -7.82
CA ARG A 94 -3.18 -15.61 -6.40
C ARG A 94 -2.16 -16.71 -6.13
N GLY A 95 -1.38 -16.60 -5.06
CA GLY A 95 -0.42 -17.62 -4.66
C GLY A 95 -1.06 -18.84 -3.99
N PRO A 96 -0.31 -19.96 -3.86
CA PRO A 96 -0.73 -21.07 -3.02
C PRO A 96 -0.91 -20.57 -1.59
N GLY A 97 -1.97 -21.00 -0.90
CA GLY A 97 -2.26 -20.49 0.45
C GLY A 97 -2.58 -18.99 0.42
N PHE A 98 -3.41 -18.54 -0.53
CA PHE A 98 -3.78 -17.14 -0.74
C PHE A 98 -4.17 -16.37 0.55
N ALA A 99 -4.53 -17.08 1.61
CA ALA A 99 -4.67 -16.57 2.96
C ALA A 99 -3.85 -17.42 3.94
N GLU A 100 -2.85 -16.81 4.59
CA GLU A 100 -2.02 -17.47 5.61
C GLU A 100 -1.96 -16.63 6.90
N ILE A 101 -2.17 -17.26 8.05
CA ILE A 101 -1.88 -16.64 9.35
C ILE A 101 -0.39 -16.82 9.62
N VAL A 102 0.30 -15.71 9.86
CA VAL A 102 1.73 -15.70 10.18
C VAL A 102 1.94 -15.07 11.54
N GLU A 103 2.58 -15.82 12.43
CA GLU A 103 3.07 -15.26 13.68
C GLU A 103 4.27 -14.36 13.38
N VAL A 104 4.19 -13.08 13.77
CA VAL A 104 5.29 -12.16 13.58
C VAL A 104 6.10 -12.10 14.87
N THR A 105 7.29 -12.67 14.84
CA THR A 105 8.19 -12.70 16.00
C THR A 105 8.55 -11.28 16.46
N GLY A 106 8.45 -10.99 17.76
CA GLY A 106 8.75 -9.69 18.36
C GLY A 106 8.25 -9.62 19.80
N ASN A 107 8.37 -8.46 20.46
CA ASN A 107 7.64 -8.21 21.71
C ASN A 107 6.48 -7.24 21.42
N ALA A 108 5.35 -7.33 22.12
CA ALA A 108 4.20 -6.47 21.84
C ALA A 108 4.57 -4.97 21.83
N GLY A 109 5.54 -4.57 22.67
CA GLY A 109 6.05 -3.20 22.72
C GLY A 109 6.85 -2.75 21.50
N SER A 110 7.41 -3.64 20.69
CA SER A 110 8.18 -3.31 19.48
C SER A 110 7.28 -2.92 18.30
N TRP A 111 5.98 -3.13 18.41
CA TRP A 111 4.98 -2.76 17.39
C TRP A 111 4.28 -1.45 17.72
N LEU A 112 4.51 -0.90 18.92
CA LEU A 112 4.02 0.40 19.34
C LEU A 112 4.96 1.51 18.82
N GLY A 113 4.44 2.73 18.69
CA GLY A 113 5.21 3.91 18.26
C GLY A 113 4.75 4.48 16.93
N ASP A 114 5.68 4.86 16.07
CA ASP A 114 5.39 5.47 14.76
C ASP A 114 4.85 4.42 13.76
N PRO A 115 3.81 4.73 12.96
CA PRO A 115 3.22 3.79 12.02
C PRO A 115 4.15 3.38 10.87
N ASP A 116 5.05 4.26 10.40
CA ASP A 116 5.98 3.94 9.31
C ASP A 116 7.02 2.94 9.81
N ASP A 117 7.50 3.15 11.03
CA ASP A 117 8.39 2.24 11.75
C ASP A 117 7.75 0.85 11.95
N ALA A 118 6.46 0.80 12.31
CA ALA A 118 5.72 -0.45 12.45
C ALA A 118 5.54 -1.16 11.10
N TYR A 119 5.18 -0.42 10.05
CA TYR A 119 5.09 -0.92 8.68
C TYR A 119 6.40 -1.59 8.25
N LEU A 120 7.53 -0.88 8.36
CA LEU A 120 8.83 -1.40 7.92
C LEU A 120 9.19 -2.71 8.63
N ARG A 121 8.97 -2.79 9.94
CA ARG A 121 9.23 -4.01 10.70
C ARG A 121 8.33 -5.18 10.29
N ILE A 122 7.03 -4.94 10.11
CA ILE A 122 6.09 -6.00 9.70
C ILE A 122 6.41 -6.47 8.29
N HIS A 123 6.59 -5.51 7.38
CA HIS A 123 6.90 -5.75 5.98
C HIS A 123 8.21 -6.52 5.82
N GLU A 124 9.29 -6.09 6.46
CA GLU A 124 10.59 -6.79 6.45
C GLU A 124 10.45 -8.21 7.03
N ALA A 125 9.74 -8.33 8.17
CA ALA A 125 9.56 -9.61 8.83
C ALA A 125 8.77 -10.60 7.96
N VAL A 126 7.77 -10.16 7.19
CA VAL A 126 7.02 -11.03 6.26
C VAL A 126 7.82 -11.29 4.98
N THR A 127 8.39 -10.26 4.37
CA THR A 127 9.19 -10.39 3.13
C THR A 127 10.43 -11.27 3.29
N ALA A 128 11.04 -11.31 4.48
CA ALA A 128 12.13 -12.24 4.77
C ALA A 128 11.70 -13.72 4.77
N ARG A 129 10.40 -14.00 4.95
CA ARG A 129 9.83 -15.37 4.98
C ARG A 129 9.34 -15.79 3.62
N VAL A 130 8.80 -14.84 2.85
CA VAL A 130 8.18 -15.10 1.57
C VAL A 130 9.20 -14.98 0.45
N GLY A 131 9.01 -15.74 -0.63
CA GLY A 131 9.91 -15.69 -1.78
C GLY A 131 9.84 -14.34 -2.51
N PRO A 132 10.86 -14.00 -3.33
CA PRO A 132 10.95 -12.72 -4.05
C PRO A 132 9.86 -12.51 -5.11
N THR A 133 9.06 -13.55 -5.39
CA THR A 133 7.95 -13.49 -6.35
C THR A 133 6.60 -13.20 -5.70
N VAL A 134 6.53 -13.20 -4.36
CA VAL A 134 5.30 -12.95 -3.61
C VAL A 134 5.17 -11.45 -3.35
N PHE A 135 4.00 -10.90 -3.66
CA PHE A 135 3.55 -9.60 -3.21
C PHE A 135 2.71 -9.79 -1.94
N PRO A 136 3.24 -9.45 -0.75
CA PRO A 136 2.52 -9.66 0.48
C PRO A 136 1.50 -8.54 0.72
N LEU A 137 0.25 -8.92 1.00
CA LEU A 137 -0.76 -8.05 1.60
C LEU A 137 -0.92 -8.47 3.05
N VAL A 138 -0.41 -7.68 3.99
CA VAL A 138 -0.35 -8.04 5.40
C VAL A 138 -1.41 -7.29 6.19
N LEU A 139 -2.28 -8.02 6.90
CA LEU A 139 -3.28 -7.49 7.82
C LEU A 139 -2.78 -7.72 9.24
N ALA A 140 -2.29 -6.67 9.89
CA ALA A 140 -1.68 -6.75 11.20
C ALA A 140 -2.57 -6.13 12.28
N ASP A 141 -2.87 -6.89 13.34
CA ASP A 141 -3.59 -6.35 14.51
C ASP A 141 -2.65 -5.56 15.43
N VAL A 142 -2.24 -4.40 14.93
CA VAL A 142 -1.33 -3.49 15.60
C VAL A 142 -2.00 -2.13 15.72
N THR A 143 -2.02 -1.60 16.94
CA THR A 143 -2.32 -0.20 17.23
C THR A 143 -1.01 0.52 17.52
N THR A 144 -0.73 1.58 16.78
CA THR A 144 0.47 2.41 16.95
C THR A 144 0.16 3.67 17.77
N ASP A 145 1.18 4.40 18.23
CA ASP A 145 0.99 5.56 19.12
C ASP A 145 0.35 6.73 18.35
N HIS A 146 -0.93 6.98 18.64
CA HIS A 146 -1.71 8.05 18.05
C HIS A 146 -1.39 9.42 18.64
N GLU A 147 -0.74 9.53 19.80
CA GLU A 147 -0.63 10.81 20.51
C GLU A 147 0.37 11.78 19.87
N ARG A 148 1.21 11.29 18.95
CA ARG A 148 2.21 12.11 18.23
C ARG A 148 1.87 12.38 16.78
N ALA A 149 0.90 11.66 16.21
CA ALA A 149 0.52 11.79 14.81
C ALA A 149 -0.84 12.50 14.69
N PRO A 150 -0.94 13.63 13.98
CA PRO A 150 -2.23 14.28 13.73
C PRO A 150 -3.18 13.44 12.86
N ARG A 151 -2.72 12.31 12.30
CA ARG A 151 -3.45 11.41 11.38
C ARG A 151 -3.33 9.96 11.82
N ARG A 152 -4.40 9.18 11.62
CA ARG A 152 -4.36 7.72 11.80
C ARG A 152 -3.95 7.08 10.49
N THR A 153 -2.72 6.58 10.42
CA THR A 153 -2.27 5.75 9.29
C THR A 153 -2.83 4.34 9.47
N CYS A 154 -3.74 3.96 8.58
CA CYS A 154 -4.45 2.69 8.60
C CYS A 154 -3.78 1.62 7.75
N GLY A 155 -3.07 2.03 6.71
CA GLY A 155 -2.30 1.17 5.82
C GLY A 155 -1.20 1.97 5.13
N ILE A 156 -0.22 1.23 4.62
CA ILE A 156 0.83 1.74 3.76
C ILE A 156 1.05 0.68 2.67
N GLY A 157 0.92 1.09 1.41
CA GLY A 157 1.14 0.28 0.22
C GLY A 157 2.29 0.78 -0.63
N GLY A 158 2.92 -0.14 -1.35
CA GLY A 158 3.99 0.16 -2.30
C GLY A 158 4.33 -1.05 -3.18
N PRO A 159 5.32 -0.91 -4.09
CA PRO A 159 5.66 -1.96 -5.06
C PRO A 159 6.11 -3.27 -4.39
N ASP A 160 6.63 -3.20 -3.17
CA ASP A 160 7.12 -4.36 -2.43
C ASP A 160 6.07 -5.08 -1.57
N GLY A 161 4.84 -4.57 -1.50
CA GLY A 161 3.80 -5.11 -0.64
C GLY A 161 3.05 -4.04 0.15
N ILE A 162 2.11 -4.51 0.95
CA ILE A 162 1.18 -3.67 1.72
C ILE A 162 1.16 -4.18 3.16
N VAL A 163 1.09 -3.26 4.12
CA VAL A 163 0.71 -3.59 5.50
C VAL A 163 -0.43 -2.69 5.95
N LEU A 164 -1.52 -3.31 6.41
CA LEU A 164 -2.58 -2.65 7.15
C LEU A 164 -2.36 -2.82 8.65
N LEU A 165 -2.49 -1.72 9.37
CA LEU A 165 -2.45 -1.65 10.81
C LEU A 165 -3.91 -1.64 11.30
N LEU A 166 -4.52 -2.82 11.40
CA LEU A 166 -5.95 -2.98 11.69
C LEU A 166 -6.37 -2.26 12.98
N GLY A 167 -5.50 -2.23 13.98
CA GLY A 167 -5.71 -1.52 15.24
C GLY A 167 -5.74 0.01 15.09
N ASN A 168 -5.24 0.57 13.99
CA ASN A 168 -5.30 2.00 13.66
C ASN A 168 -6.55 2.38 12.84
N CYS A 169 -7.19 1.42 12.17
CA CYS A 169 -8.36 1.59 11.29
C CYS A 169 -9.66 1.95 12.04
N ALA A 170 -9.56 2.68 13.15
CA ALA A 170 -10.58 2.88 14.17
C ALA A 170 -12.01 3.06 13.64
N GLY A 171 -12.91 2.18 14.10
CA GLY A 171 -14.35 2.28 13.83
C GLY A 171 -14.97 0.93 13.45
N ASP A 172 -14.21 0.05 12.83
CA ASP A 172 -14.70 -1.26 12.43
C ASP A 172 -14.26 -2.33 13.43
N ASP A 173 -15.23 -2.84 14.20
CA ASP A 173 -15.15 -4.23 14.61
C ASP A 173 -15.19 -5.03 13.30
N LEU A 174 -14.04 -5.57 12.87
CA LEU A 174 -13.91 -6.39 11.66
C LEU A 174 -14.98 -7.50 11.63
N ARG A 175 -15.45 -7.94 12.81
CA ARG A 175 -16.48 -8.98 12.95
C ARG A 175 -17.92 -8.46 12.76
N ARG A 176 -18.14 -7.13 12.67
CA ARG A 176 -19.47 -6.52 12.51
C ARG A 176 -19.73 -5.90 11.15
N SER A 177 -18.70 -5.55 10.38
CA SER A 177 -18.82 -4.71 9.19
C SER A 177 -18.39 -5.44 7.90
N ALA A 178 -18.99 -6.60 7.64
CA ALA A 178 -18.70 -7.44 6.46
C ALA A 178 -19.38 -6.94 5.16
N VAL A 179 -19.52 -5.63 4.98
CA VAL A 179 -20.16 -5.04 3.79
C VAL A 179 -19.23 -4.05 3.10
N TRP A 180 -19.11 -4.19 1.79
CA TRP A 180 -18.33 -3.25 0.99
C TRP A 180 -19.00 -1.87 0.91
N PRO A 181 -18.24 -0.76 0.99
CA PRO A 181 -16.91 -0.68 1.61
C PRO A 181 -17.02 -0.50 3.13
N SER A 182 -16.28 -1.29 3.92
CA SER A 182 -15.91 -0.95 5.29
C SER A 182 -14.66 -0.05 5.25
N THR A 183 -14.19 0.46 6.40
CA THR A 183 -12.90 1.18 6.46
C THR A 183 -11.77 0.23 6.06
N ALA A 184 -11.77 -1.00 6.57
CA ALA A 184 -10.73 -1.98 6.30
C ALA A 184 -10.69 -2.37 4.81
N SER A 185 -11.80 -2.86 4.24
CA SER A 185 -11.81 -3.25 2.82
C SER A 185 -11.52 -2.08 1.88
N TRP A 186 -12.01 -0.88 2.19
CA TRP A 186 -11.64 0.31 1.42
C TRP A 186 -10.12 0.57 1.48
N THR A 187 -9.51 0.57 2.67
CA THR A 187 -8.07 0.80 2.82
C THR A 187 -7.27 -0.28 2.11
N ILE A 188 -7.70 -1.55 2.19
CA ILE A 188 -7.06 -2.63 1.43
C ILE A 188 -7.07 -2.32 -0.06
N ALA A 189 -8.22 -1.92 -0.62
CA ALA A 189 -8.32 -1.61 -2.03
C ALA A 189 -7.47 -0.39 -2.43
N HIS A 190 -7.48 0.66 -1.61
CA HIS A 190 -6.66 1.86 -1.80
C HIS A 190 -5.16 1.53 -1.84
N GLU A 191 -4.64 0.87 -0.81
CA GLU A 191 -3.21 0.52 -0.76
C GLU A 191 -2.82 -0.51 -1.83
N LEU A 192 -3.75 -1.38 -2.24
CA LEU A 192 -3.50 -2.35 -3.30
C LEU A 192 -3.38 -1.70 -4.67
N LEU A 193 -4.10 -0.60 -4.92
CA LEU A 193 -3.89 0.20 -6.13
C LEU A 193 -2.51 0.86 -6.11
N HIS A 194 -2.03 1.34 -4.96
CA HIS A 194 -0.63 1.77 -4.83
C HIS A 194 0.37 0.65 -5.14
N GLY A 195 0.11 -0.54 -4.61
CA GLY A 195 0.89 -1.73 -4.90
C GLY A 195 0.92 -2.13 -6.37
N LEU A 196 -0.17 -1.86 -7.10
CA LEU A 196 -0.27 -2.10 -8.54
C LEU A 196 0.45 -1.04 -9.38
N GLY A 197 0.81 0.10 -8.79
CA GLY A 197 1.57 1.17 -9.44
C GLY A 197 0.90 2.55 -9.43
N ALA A 198 -0.31 2.69 -8.86
CA ALA A 198 -1.05 3.95 -8.80
C ALA A 198 -0.69 4.84 -7.60
N ALA A 199 -1.13 6.09 -7.52
CA ALA A 199 -1.01 7.02 -8.64
C ALA A 199 0.42 7.58 -8.63
N ARG A 200 0.96 7.90 -9.81
CA ARG A 200 2.32 8.44 -9.94
C ARG A 200 2.24 9.92 -10.32
N ASP A 201 3.28 10.69 -10.01
CA ASP A 201 3.39 12.12 -10.34
C ASP A 201 3.24 12.47 -11.83
N CYS A 202 3.28 11.47 -12.72
CA CYS A 202 3.02 11.63 -14.14
C CYS A 202 1.53 11.63 -14.51
N ALA A 203 0.64 11.24 -13.60
CA ALA A 203 -0.80 11.28 -13.77
C ALA A 203 -1.30 12.74 -13.81
N PRO A 204 -2.28 13.09 -14.66
CA PRO A 204 -2.75 14.46 -14.86
C PRO A 204 -3.25 15.16 -13.59
N HIS A 205 -3.87 14.42 -12.67
CA HIS A 205 -4.46 14.94 -11.44
C HIS A 205 -3.68 14.55 -10.20
N SER A 206 -2.42 14.13 -10.35
CA SER A 206 -1.61 13.73 -9.19
C SER A 206 -1.35 14.91 -8.25
N THR A 207 -1.56 14.67 -6.96
CA THR A 207 -1.18 15.57 -5.86
C THR A 207 0.32 15.52 -5.53
N GLY A 208 1.06 14.57 -6.12
CA GLY A 208 2.49 14.34 -5.88
C GLY A 208 2.80 13.56 -4.59
N ASP A 209 1.79 13.00 -3.94
CA ASP A 209 1.93 12.16 -2.74
C ASP A 209 1.28 10.77 -2.88
N GLY A 210 0.98 10.36 -4.11
CA GLY A 210 0.33 9.09 -4.43
C GLY A 210 -1.17 9.19 -4.70
N HIS A 211 -1.79 10.35 -4.45
CA HIS A 211 -3.24 10.56 -4.62
C HIS A 211 -3.59 11.36 -5.88
N VAL A 212 -4.89 11.50 -6.12
CA VAL A 212 -5.51 12.35 -7.14
C VAL A 212 -6.47 13.38 -6.51
N ASP A 213 -6.74 14.49 -7.21
CA ASP A 213 -7.57 15.61 -6.69
C ASP A 213 -8.76 16.02 -7.56
N ASP A 214 -9.06 15.27 -8.63
CA ASP A 214 -10.08 15.62 -9.60
C ASP A 214 -11.51 15.16 -9.24
N ASP A 215 -11.66 13.99 -8.61
CA ASP A 215 -12.95 13.49 -8.13
C ASP A 215 -12.89 12.95 -6.68
N PRO A 216 -13.74 13.45 -5.75
CA PRO A 216 -13.79 12.99 -4.35
C PRO A 216 -14.35 11.57 -4.16
N TRP A 217 -14.88 10.94 -5.21
CA TRP A 217 -15.35 9.57 -5.24
C TRP A 217 -14.36 8.61 -5.89
N ASP A 218 -13.21 9.11 -6.36
CA ASP A 218 -12.07 8.27 -6.68
C ASP A 218 -11.54 7.61 -5.40
N ILE A 219 -11.23 6.32 -5.48
CA ILE A 219 -10.68 5.59 -4.35
C ILE A 219 -9.29 6.10 -3.92
N LEU A 220 -8.52 6.74 -4.81
CA LEU A 220 -7.24 7.39 -4.50
C LEU A 220 -7.38 8.91 -4.30
N SER A 221 -8.60 9.43 -4.11
CA SER A 221 -8.78 10.86 -3.84
C SER A 221 -8.14 11.28 -2.51
N ALA A 222 -7.35 12.36 -2.54
CA ALA A 222 -6.76 12.97 -1.34
C ALA A 222 -7.83 13.54 -0.38
N ASP A 223 -8.96 13.98 -0.93
CA ASP A 223 -10.01 14.70 -0.22
C ASP A 223 -11.25 13.83 0.03
N ARG A 224 -11.04 12.53 0.22
CA ARG A 224 -12.12 11.57 0.46
C ARG A 224 -13.07 12.08 1.56
N PRO A 225 -14.38 12.25 1.26
CA PRO A 225 -15.34 12.63 2.28
C PRO A 225 -15.47 11.52 3.33
N ALA A 226 -15.56 11.89 4.62
CA ALA A 226 -15.86 10.93 5.70
C ALA A 226 -17.18 10.14 5.45
N SER A 227 -18.08 10.70 4.62
CA SER A 227 -19.33 10.06 4.18
C SER A 227 -19.19 9.04 3.05
N ALA A 228 -17.97 8.76 2.57
CA ALA A 228 -17.74 7.86 1.46
C ALA A 228 -17.81 6.37 1.83
N ILE A 229 -17.71 6.03 3.13
CA ILE A 229 -17.99 4.67 3.61
C ILE A 229 -19.48 4.36 3.36
N GLY A 230 -19.77 3.27 2.64
CA GLY A 230 -21.13 2.91 2.22
C GLY A 230 -21.69 3.64 0.98
N ARG A 231 -20.89 4.46 0.29
CA ARG A 231 -21.26 5.09 -0.99
C ARG A 231 -20.52 4.45 -2.17
N ALA A 232 -21.01 4.69 -3.39
CA ALA A 232 -20.38 4.21 -4.61
C ALA A 232 -19.05 4.96 -4.86
N VAL A 233 -17.95 4.37 -4.40
CA VAL A 233 -16.59 4.73 -4.79
C VAL A 233 -16.28 4.11 -6.16
N THR A 234 -15.48 4.82 -6.95
CA THR A 234 -15.12 4.43 -8.33
C THR A 234 -13.61 4.30 -8.43
N LEU A 235 -13.15 3.37 -9.27
CA LEU A 235 -11.75 3.26 -9.64
C LEU A 235 -11.48 4.21 -10.82
N ASP A 236 -10.49 5.09 -10.65
CA ASP A 236 -9.96 6.01 -11.67
C ASP A 236 -11.07 6.73 -12.47
N VAL A 237 -11.69 7.74 -11.86
CA VAL A 237 -12.82 8.46 -12.48
C VAL A 237 -12.37 9.13 -13.78
N GLY A 238 -12.83 8.60 -14.91
CA GLY A 238 -12.40 9.10 -16.23
C GLY A 238 -11.35 8.23 -16.91
N ARG A 239 -10.70 7.33 -16.15
CA ARG A 239 -9.69 6.38 -16.61
C ARG A 239 -8.48 7.06 -17.24
N ASP A 240 -8.01 8.13 -16.62
CA ASP A 240 -6.95 8.99 -17.13
C ASP A 240 -5.80 9.24 -16.15
N ASP A 241 -5.88 8.76 -14.89
CA ASP A 241 -4.80 8.91 -13.93
C ASP A 241 -3.93 7.66 -13.76
N TYR A 242 -4.51 6.48 -13.59
CA TYR A 242 -3.73 5.29 -13.22
C TYR A 242 -4.25 3.94 -13.73
N PHE A 243 -5.39 3.90 -14.45
CA PHE A 243 -5.96 2.69 -15.02
C PHE A 243 -6.51 2.85 -16.44
N GLY A 244 -5.80 2.27 -17.41
CA GLY A 244 -6.18 2.29 -18.83
C GLY A 244 -6.02 3.66 -19.48
N HIS A 245 -5.16 4.51 -18.92
CA HIS A 245 -4.97 5.91 -19.32
C HIS A 245 -4.05 6.05 -20.55
N GLY A 246 -3.17 5.06 -20.80
CA GLY A 246 -2.32 5.04 -22.00
C GLY A 246 -1.28 6.18 -22.08
N ILE A 247 -0.92 6.79 -20.95
CA ILE A 247 0.07 7.88 -20.86
C ILE A 247 1.47 7.27 -20.99
N PRO A 248 2.23 7.60 -22.05
CA PRO A 248 3.53 6.98 -22.28
C PRO A 248 4.52 7.23 -21.13
N GLY A 249 5.09 6.15 -20.58
CA GLY A 249 6.08 6.22 -19.51
C GLY A 249 5.51 6.46 -18.12
N CYS A 250 4.18 6.50 -17.96
CA CYS A 250 3.52 6.49 -16.68
C CYS A 250 3.02 5.06 -16.38
N PRO A 251 3.29 4.49 -15.19
CA PRO A 251 2.75 3.19 -14.80
C PRO A 251 1.23 3.17 -14.88
N ASP A 252 0.71 2.19 -15.60
CA ASP A 252 -0.72 1.89 -15.68
C ASP A 252 -0.97 0.62 -14.87
N ILE A 253 -1.91 0.63 -13.94
CA ILE A 253 -2.17 -0.56 -13.14
C ILE A 253 -2.60 -1.74 -14.00
N ALA A 254 -3.13 -1.53 -15.21
CA ALA A 254 -3.48 -2.60 -16.14
C ALA A 254 -2.27 -3.43 -16.57
N ASP A 255 -1.06 -2.87 -16.52
CA ASP A 255 0.20 -3.53 -16.88
C ASP A 255 0.88 -4.21 -15.69
N SER A 256 0.25 -4.21 -14.51
CA SER A 256 0.85 -4.80 -13.30
C SER A 256 1.15 -6.30 -13.47
N PRO A 257 2.32 -6.78 -13.01
CA PRO A 257 2.65 -8.20 -13.03
C PRO A 257 1.76 -9.02 -12.07
N LEU A 258 0.91 -8.39 -11.23
CA LEU A 258 0.02 -9.08 -10.32
C LEU A 258 -1.26 -9.63 -10.99
N TRP A 259 -1.53 -9.29 -12.25
CA TRP A 259 -2.65 -9.86 -13.00
C TRP A 259 -2.32 -11.24 -13.57
N VAL A 260 -3.36 -12.05 -13.78
CA VAL A 260 -3.28 -13.25 -14.62
C VAL A 260 -3.19 -12.81 -16.08
N ASP A 261 -2.34 -13.48 -16.85
CA ASP A 261 -2.18 -13.28 -18.31
C ASP A 261 -3.43 -13.69 -19.11
#